data_AF-A0A410W968-F1
#
_entry.id   AF-A0A410W968-F1
#
_cell.length_a   1.000
_cell.length_b   1.000
_cell.length_c   1.000
_cell.angle_alpha   90.00
_cell.angle_beta   90.00
_cell.angle_gamma   90.00
#
_symmetry.space_group_name_H-M   'P 1'
#
loop_
_entity.id
_entity.type
_entity.pdbx_description
1 polymer ?
#
loop_
_entity_poly.entity_id
_entity_poly.type
_entity_poly.pdbx_seq_one_letter_code
_entity_poly.pdbx_strand_id
1 'polypeptide(L)'
;MNQRFLALGLAAVMLAGCGNTDAEKEAASLSAELAQVKESQAQQSRERELESASAAERSRKEEAEKEAASLSARRDAFQRELDGIVSDQANRPEPESAPEPTYAPQQQEERFPDPPYPAGQGFEWVAMGPYGTGTSSNCVQLQGQWPAGTSECFRMSDGWYFYGVRQATSR
;
A
#
# COMPACT_ATOMS: atom_id res chain seq x y z
N MET A 1 26.50 7.18 -34.14
CA MET A 1 26.73 5.87 -34.77
C MET A 1 27.15 6.13 -36.21
N ASN A 2 28.47 6.05 -36.48
CA ASN A 2 29.08 6.54 -37.71
C ASN A 2 29.44 5.40 -38.67
N GLN A 3 29.26 5.68 -39.96
CA GLN A 3 29.32 4.84 -41.17
C GLN A 3 30.69 4.17 -41.45
N ARG A 4 31.35 3.58 -40.47
CA ARG A 4 32.64 2.87 -40.66
C ARG A 4 32.53 1.36 -40.78
N PHE A 5 31.34 0.79 -40.59
CA PHE A 5 31.13 -0.67 -40.56
C PHE A 5 30.75 -1.31 -41.89
N LEU A 6 30.59 -0.54 -42.98
CA LEU A 6 30.09 -1.05 -44.26
C LEU A 6 31.18 -1.37 -45.30
N ALA A 7 32.46 -1.11 -45.00
CA ALA A 7 33.56 -1.29 -45.95
C ALA A 7 34.40 -2.58 -45.75
N LEU A 8 34.15 -3.37 -44.71
CA LEU A 8 34.99 -4.54 -44.36
C LEU A 8 34.34 -5.91 -44.65
N GLY A 9 33.17 -5.94 -45.29
CA GLY A 9 32.42 -7.18 -45.57
C GLY A 9 32.75 -7.88 -46.89
N LEU A 10 33.66 -7.35 -47.72
CA LEU A 10 33.79 -7.78 -49.13
C LEU A 10 35.21 -8.21 -49.56
N ALA A 11 36.11 -8.50 -48.61
CA ALA A 11 37.46 -8.99 -48.91
C ALA A 11 37.72 -10.47 -48.56
N ALA A 12 36.71 -11.22 -48.09
CA ALA A 12 36.93 -12.55 -47.51
C ALA A 12 36.63 -13.76 -48.43
N VAL A 13 36.27 -13.57 -49.70
CA VAL A 13 35.77 -14.69 -50.55
C VAL A 13 36.71 -15.08 -51.70
N MET A 14 37.89 -14.45 -51.86
CA MET A 14 38.78 -14.71 -53.00
C MET A 14 40.20 -15.13 -52.60
N LEU A 15 40.38 -16.06 -51.66
CA LEU A 15 41.71 -16.65 -51.37
C LEU A 15 41.58 -18.11 -50.92
N ALA A 16 41.06 -18.95 -51.83
CA ALA A 16 41.28 -20.40 -51.78
C ALA A 16 42.26 -20.74 -52.92
N GLY A 17 43.53 -20.97 -52.59
CA GLY A 17 44.49 -21.53 -53.55
C GLY A 17 45.89 -20.91 -53.50
N CYS A 18 46.63 -21.22 -52.43
CA CYS A 18 48.08 -21.49 -52.41
C CYS A 18 48.44 -21.71 -50.93
N GLY A 19 49.02 -22.86 -50.60
CA GLY A 19 49.46 -23.17 -49.24
C GLY A 19 50.46 -22.12 -48.77
N ASN A 20 50.02 -21.25 -47.86
CA ASN A 20 50.86 -20.22 -47.28
C ASN A 20 50.56 -20.19 -45.77
N THR A 21 51.45 -20.80 -45.01
CA THR A 21 51.43 -20.86 -43.55
C THR A 21 51.35 -19.49 -42.87
N ASP A 22 51.62 -18.41 -43.61
CA ASP A 22 51.54 -17.03 -43.11
C ASP A 22 50.11 -16.48 -43.05
N ALA A 23 49.22 -16.86 -43.98
CA ALA A 23 47.83 -16.40 -43.95
C ALA A 23 47.03 -17.03 -42.78
N GLU A 24 47.31 -18.29 -42.45
CA GLU A 24 46.72 -18.95 -41.28
C GLU A 24 47.25 -18.36 -39.96
N LYS A 25 48.52 -17.93 -39.92
CA LYS A 25 49.09 -17.24 -38.75
C LYS A 25 48.48 -15.85 -38.55
N GLU A 26 48.25 -15.08 -39.61
CA GLU A 26 47.58 -13.78 -39.51
C GLU A 26 46.11 -13.92 -39.08
N ALA A 27 45.39 -14.92 -39.62
CA ALA A 27 44.03 -15.22 -39.19
C ALA A 27 43.97 -15.66 -37.71
N ALA A 28 44.95 -16.46 -37.26
CA ALA A 28 45.06 -16.85 -35.86
C ALA A 28 45.38 -15.65 -34.95
N SER A 29 46.28 -14.76 -35.35
CA SER A 29 46.64 -13.54 -34.60
C SER A 29 45.43 -12.60 -34.45
N LEU A 30 44.72 -12.32 -35.54
CA LEU A 30 43.52 -11.48 -35.53
C LEU A 30 42.40 -12.09 -34.67
N SER A 31 42.26 -13.42 -34.68
CA SER A 31 41.29 -14.10 -33.83
C SER A 31 41.62 -13.99 -32.34
N ALA A 32 42.91 -14.02 -31.98
CA ALA A 32 43.39 -13.87 -30.61
C ALA A 32 43.21 -12.43 -30.11
N GLU A 33 43.54 -11.43 -30.94
CA GLU A 33 43.29 -10.02 -30.61
C GLU A 33 41.80 -9.72 -30.45
N LEU A 34 40.95 -10.26 -31.32
CA LEU A 34 39.50 -10.08 -31.20
C LEU A 34 38.94 -10.73 -29.92
N ALA A 35 39.48 -11.89 -29.52
CA ALA A 35 39.10 -12.54 -28.27
C ALA A 35 39.52 -11.70 -27.05
N GLN A 36 40.74 -11.15 -27.08
CA GLN A 36 41.25 -10.30 -26.00
C GLN A 36 40.47 -8.98 -25.89
N VAL A 37 40.10 -8.37 -27.01
CA VAL A 37 39.26 -7.16 -27.02
C VAL A 37 37.86 -7.45 -26.48
N LYS A 38 37.25 -8.59 -26.82
CA LYS A 38 35.94 -8.99 -26.28
C LYS A 38 36.00 -9.23 -24.77
N GLU A 39 37.05 -9.88 -24.28
CA GLU A 39 37.24 -10.12 -22.85
C GLU A 39 37.45 -8.80 -22.10
N SER A 40 38.30 -7.91 -22.62
CA SER A 40 38.50 -6.57 -22.06
C SER A 40 37.20 -5.75 -22.04
N GLN A 41 36.41 -5.81 -23.11
CA GLN A 41 35.12 -5.12 -23.18
C GLN A 41 34.10 -5.68 -22.15
N ALA A 42 34.08 -7.00 -21.97
CA ALA A 42 33.22 -7.66 -20.98
C ALA A 42 33.65 -7.36 -19.54
N GLN A 43 34.96 -7.23 -19.28
CA GLN A 43 35.47 -6.79 -17.98
C GLN A 43 35.10 -5.33 -17.70
N GLN A 44 35.29 -4.44 -18.68
CA GLN A 44 34.95 -3.03 -18.55
C GLN A 44 33.44 -2.81 -18.35
N SER A 45 32.58 -3.61 -19.00
CA SER A 45 31.14 -3.53 -18.78
C SER A 45 30.76 -3.94 -17.35
N ARG A 46 31.35 -5.03 -16.83
CA ARG A 46 31.10 -5.47 -15.45
C ARG A 46 31.57 -4.44 -14.42
N GLU A 47 32.71 -3.80 -14.64
CA GLU A 47 33.23 -2.77 -13.74
C GLU A 47 32.29 -1.55 -13.69
N ARG A 48 31.79 -1.11 -14.85
CA ARG A 48 30.79 -0.03 -14.90
C ARG A 48 29.47 -0.40 -14.24
N GLU A 49 29.02 -1.65 -14.40
CA GLU A 49 27.81 -2.14 -13.74
C GLU A 49 27.99 -2.12 -12.21
N LEU A 50 29.12 -2.60 -11.70
CA LEU A 50 29.45 -2.56 -10.27
C LEU A 50 29.55 -1.13 -9.74
N GLU A 51 30.20 -0.23 -10.48
CA GLU A 51 30.29 1.19 -10.10
C GLU A 51 28.91 1.83 -10.04
N SER A 52 28.06 1.57 -11.05
CA SER A 52 26.69 2.08 -11.10
C SER A 52 25.81 1.53 -9.97
N ALA A 53 25.95 0.24 -9.63
CA ALA A 53 25.23 -0.38 -8.52
C ALA A 53 25.66 0.22 -7.18
N SER A 54 26.96 0.41 -6.98
CA SER A 54 27.50 1.02 -5.76
C SER A 54 27.07 2.49 -5.59
N ALA A 55 26.98 3.25 -6.69
CA ALA A 55 26.50 4.62 -6.67
C ALA A 55 25.00 4.68 -6.35
N ALA A 56 24.21 3.77 -6.93
CA ALA A 56 22.78 3.67 -6.65
C ALA A 56 22.51 3.31 -5.17
N GLU A 57 23.29 2.39 -4.60
CA GLU A 57 23.18 2.05 -3.17
C GLU A 57 23.52 3.23 -2.26
N ARG A 58 24.58 3.99 -2.57
CA ARG A 58 24.93 5.21 -1.80
C ARG A 58 23.81 6.24 -1.86
N SER A 59 23.25 6.46 -3.06
CA SER A 59 22.12 7.39 -3.24
C SER A 59 20.89 6.97 -2.43
N ARG A 60 20.52 5.69 -2.47
CA ARG A 60 19.38 5.16 -1.69
C ARG A 60 19.61 5.27 -0.20
N LYS A 61 20.83 5.03 0.28
CA LYS A 61 21.17 5.14 1.68
C LYS A 61 21.07 6.59 2.17
N GLU A 62 21.58 7.54 1.39
CA GLU A 62 21.49 8.97 1.73
C GLU A 62 20.04 9.46 1.75
N GLU A 63 19.20 9.00 0.81
CA GLU A 63 17.78 9.32 0.77
C GLU A 63 17.03 8.74 1.98
N ALA A 64 17.30 7.48 2.34
CA ALA A 64 16.72 6.85 3.52
C ALA A 64 17.14 7.56 4.83
N GLU A 65 18.39 8.02 4.93
CA GLU A 65 18.86 8.79 6.09
C GLU A 65 18.17 10.16 6.18
N LYS A 66 17.97 10.85 5.05
CA LYS A 66 17.20 12.11 5.00
C LYS A 66 15.74 11.91 5.39
N GLU A 67 15.11 10.84 4.93
CA GLU A 67 13.73 10.51 5.27
C GLU A 67 13.59 10.17 6.76
N ALA A 68 14.50 9.36 7.30
CA ALA A 68 14.54 9.04 8.73
C ALA A 68 14.75 10.30 9.59
N ALA A 69 15.65 11.20 9.18
CA ALA A 69 15.86 12.48 9.85
C ALA A 69 14.60 13.37 9.80
N SER A 70 13.90 13.40 8.67
CA SER A 70 12.65 14.15 8.51
C SER A 70 11.53 13.61 9.42
N LEU A 71 11.36 12.29 9.47
CA LEU A 71 10.39 11.63 10.34
C LEU A 71 10.70 11.88 11.82
N SER A 72 11.98 11.81 12.20
CA SER A 72 12.43 12.13 13.55
C SER A 72 12.10 13.58 13.92
N ALA A 73 12.43 14.54 13.05
CA ALA A 73 12.14 15.95 13.30
C ALA A 73 10.64 16.24 13.42
N ARG A 74 9.81 15.56 12.63
CA ARG A 74 8.34 15.68 12.71
C ARG A 74 7.79 15.13 14.02
N ARG A 75 8.31 13.99 14.48
CA ARG A 75 7.96 13.40 15.78
C ARG A 75 8.33 14.33 16.93
N ASP A 76 9.54 14.91 16.91
CA ASP A 76 9.99 15.84 17.94
C ASP A 76 9.13 17.11 17.99
N ALA A 77 8.72 17.63 16.83
CA ALA A 77 7.83 18.79 16.76
C ALA A 77 6.47 18.48 17.41
N PHE A 78 5.90 17.31 17.10
CA PHE A 78 4.62 16.88 17.66
C PHE A 78 4.71 16.68 19.19
N GLN A 79 5.81 16.12 19.69
CA GLN A 79 6.00 15.95 21.13
C GLN A 79 6.02 17.29 21.87
N ARG A 80 6.70 18.31 21.32
CA ARG A 80 6.72 19.65 21.93
C ARG A 80 5.34 20.30 21.96
N GLU A 81 4.52 20.06 20.94
CA GLU A 81 3.14 20.56 20.89
C GLU A 81 2.28 19.95 22.01
N LEU A 82 2.38 18.63 22.21
CA LEU A 82 1.70 17.95 23.31
C LEU A 82 2.15 18.46 24.68
N ASP A 83 3.46 18.62 24.88
CA ASP A 83 4.00 19.13 26.15
C ASP A 83 3.48 20.57 26.43
N GLY A 84 3.31 21.38 25.38
CA GLY A 84 2.69 22.70 25.47
C GLY A 84 1.22 22.65 25.92
N ILE A 85 0.42 21.75 25.34
CA ILE A 85 -1.00 21.58 25.71
C ILE A 85 -1.14 21.11 27.16
N VAL A 86 -0.32 20.15 27.59
CA VAL A 86 -0.35 19.64 28.97
C VAL A 86 0.06 20.73 29.97
N SER A 87 1.05 21.54 29.63
CA SER A 87 1.51 22.65 30.48
C SER A 87 0.47 23.76 30.59
N ASP A 88 -0.28 24.06 29.52
CA ASP A 88 -1.36 25.04 29.53
C ASP A 88 -2.55 24.55 30.38
N GLN A 89 -2.92 23.27 30.25
CA GLN A 89 -3.97 22.67 31.07
C GLN A 89 -3.63 22.69 32.56
N ALA A 90 -2.37 22.44 32.93
CA ALA A 90 -1.91 22.44 34.31
C ALA A 90 -1.92 23.84 34.96
N ASN A 91 -1.75 24.91 34.16
CA ASN A 91 -1.77 26.29 34.66
C ASN A 91 -3.13 26.98 34.51
N ARG A 92 -4.14 26.30 33.94
CA ARG A 92 -5.48 26.83 33.84
C ARG A 92 -6.11 26.91 35.24
N PRO A 93 -6.50 28.09 35.73
CA PRO A 93 -7.22 28.19 37.00
C PRO A 93 -8.51 27.37 36.91
N GLU A 94 -8.69 26.49 37.89
CA GLU A 94 -9.88 25.66 38.05
C GLU A 94 -11.11 26.58 38.09
N PRO A 95 -12.14 26.35 37.24
CA PRO A 95 -13.33 27.19 37.28
C PRO A 95 -14.01 27.03 38.64
N GLU A 96 -14.08 28.14 39.39
CA GLU A 96 -14.80 28.25 40.66
C GLU A 96 -16.22 27.72 40.49
N SER A 97 -16.60 26.82 41.40
CA SER A 97 -17.82 26.01 41.42
C SER A 97 -19.07 26.75 40.92
N ALA A 98 -19.49 26.43 39.70
CA ALA A 98 -20.87 26.65 39.28
C ALA A 98 -21.80 25.70 40.07
N PRO A 99 -23.04 26.10 40.41
CA PRO A 99 -23.97 25.24 41.14
C PRO A 99 -24.15 23.92 40.38
N GLU A 100 -23.98 22.80 41.08
CA GLU A 100 -24.12 21.46 40.52
C GLU A 100 -25.48 21.32 39.81
N PRO A 101 -25.52 21.07 38.49
CA PRO A 101 -26.74 20.55 37.90
C PRO A 101 -26.97 19.17 38.53
N THR A 102 -28.12 19.00 39.19
CA THR A 102 -28.64 17.69 39.57
C THR A 102 -28.84 16.89 38.28
N TYR A 103 -27.81 16.14 37.88
CA TYR A 103 -27.92 15.12 36.84
C TYR A 103 -28.70 13.96 37.45
N ALA A 104 -30.02 13.98 37.32
CA ALA A 104 -30.76 12.74 37.30
C ALA A 104 -30.19 11.91 36.15
N PRO A 105 -29.75 10.65 36.36
CA PRO A 105 -29.39 9.78 35.24
C PRO A 105 -30.65 9.59 34.39
N GLN A 106 -30.73 10.34 33.29
CA GLN A 106 -31.65 10.00 32.21
C GLN A 106 -31.16 8.67 31.67
N GLN A 107 -31.77 7.58 32.10
CA GLN A 107 -31.70 6.32 31.37
C GLN A 107 -32.33 6.61 30.01
N GLN A 108 -31.51 7.05 29.05
CA GLN A 108 -31.89 7.08 27.65
C GLN A 108 -32.07 5.62 27.25
N GLU A 109 -33.31 5.15 27.32
CA GLU A 109 -33.73 3.89 26.75
C GLU A 109 -33.30 3.87 25.29
N GLU A 110 -32.34 3.00 24.97
CA GLU A 110 -31.74 2.97 23.65
C GLU A 110 -32.77 2.46 22.65
N ARG A 111 -33.30 3.38 21.84
CA ARG A 111 -34.35 3.08 20.88
C ARG A 111 -33.74 2.55 19.59
N PHE A 112 -34.29 1.46 19.09
CA PHE A 112 -33.95 0.95 17.76
C PHE A 112 -34.21 2.02 16.68
N PRO A 113 -33.31 2.19 15.69
CA PRO A 113 -33.54 3.11 14.58
C PRO A 113 -34.75 2.66 13.76
N ASP A 114 -35.43 3.60 13.10
CA ASP A 114 -36.55 3.27 12.23
C ASP A 114 -36.10 2.47 10.99
N PRO A 115 -36.96 1.59 10.44
CA PRO A 115 -36.66 0.85 9.22
C PRO A 115 -36.52 1.80 8.00
N PRO A 116 -35.79 1.39 6.94
CA PRO A 116 -35.41 2.29 5.84
C PRO A 116 -36.59 2.78 4.98
N TYR A 117 -37.67 2.02 4.93
CA TYR A 117 -38.91 2.35 4.21
C TYR A 117 -40.08 1.56 4.81
N PRO A 118 -41.35 1.98 4.63
CA PRO A 118 -42.49 1.19 5.11
C PRO A 118 -42.54 -0.18 4.41
N ALA A 119 -42.75 -1.25 5.17
CA ALA A 119 -42.97 -2.56 4.58
C ALA A 119 -44.26 -2.54 3.73
N GLY A 120 -44.22 -3.21 2.57
CA GLY A 120 -45.38 -3.32 1.68
C GLY A 120 -46.55 -4.07 2.33
N GLN A 121 -47.72 -4.05 1.70
CA GLN A 121 -48.90 -4.75 2.24
C GLN A 121 -48.61 -6.25 2.44
N GLY A 122 -48.92 -6.77 3.63
CA GLY A 122 -48.68 -8.17 4.00
C GLY A 122 -47.23 -8.48 4.40
N PHE A 123 -46.37 -7.47 4.53
CA PHE A 123 -44.99 -7.63 4.98
C PHE A 123 -44.70 -6.74 6.19
N GLU A 124 -43.75 -7.15 7.02
CA GLU A 124 -43.25 -6.37 8.14
C GLU A 124 -41.72 -6.40 8.20
N TRP A 125 -41.14 -5.36 8.78
CA TRP A 125 -39.73 -5.35 9.15
C TRP A 125 -39.56 -5.94 10.54
N VAL A 126 -38.63 -6.89 10.65
CA VAL A 126 -38.22 -7.45 11.94
C VAL A 126 -36.75 -7.17 12.17
N ALA A 127 -36.39 -6.71 13.37
CA ALA A 127 -34.98 -6.59 13.76
C ALA A 127 -34.39 -7.98 13.99
N MET A 128 -33.28 -8.25 13.32
CA MET A 128 -32.54 -9.52 13.35
C MET A 128 -31.21 -9.26 14.06
N GLY A 129 -30.94 -9.99 15.15
CA GLY A 129 -29.74 -9.82 15.99
C GLY A 129 -29.99 -10.14 17.47
N PRO A 130 -29.03 -9.84 18.37
CA PRO A 130 -27.75 -9.19 18.11
C PRO A 130 -26.71 -10.17 17.53
N TYR A 131 -25.88 -9.68 16.60
CA TYR A 131 -24.82 -10.46 15.93
C TYR A 131 -23.41 -10.12 16.45
N GLY A 132 -23.28 -10.05 17.77
CA GLY A 132 -22.04 -9.74 18.49
C GLY A 132 -21.82 -8.24 18.72
N THR A 133 -20.90 -7.90 19.62
CA THR A 133 -20.66 -6.53 20.13
C THR A 133 -19.42 -5.84 19.55
N GLY A 134 -18.62 -6.56 18.74
CA GLY A 134 -17.37 -6.06 18.16
C GLY A 134 -17.54 -5.40 16.80
N THR A 135 -17.30 -6.16 15.73
CA THR A 135 -17.38 -5.68 14.34
C THR A 135 -18.70 -6.06 13.67
N SER A 136 -19.09 -5.31 12.64
CA SER A 136 -20.31 -5.56 11.87
C SER A 136 -20.22 -6.79 10.95
N SER A 137 -19.06 -7.46 10.86
CA SER A 137 -18.79 -8.53 9.89
C SER A 137 -19.81 -9.67 9.95
N ASN A 138 -20.20 -10.11 11.15
CA ASN A 138 -21.19 -11.16 11.33
C ASN A 138 -22.60 -10.70 10.91
N CYS A 139 -22.94 -9.44 11.20
CA CYS A 139 -24.20 -8.86 10.76
C CYS A 139 -24.29 -8.81 9.23
N VAL A 140 -23.24 -8.33 8.55
CA VAL A 140 -23.19 -8.26 7.07
C VAL A 140 -23.28 -9.64 6.45
N GLN A 141 -22.60 -10.64 7.02
CA GLN A 141 -22.66 -12.02 6.52
C GLN A 141 -24.06 -12.62 6.63
N LEU A 142 -24.78 -12.38 7.73
CA LEU A 142 -26.13 -12.92 7.94
C LEU A 142 -27.19 -12.14 7.18
N GLN A 143 -27.04 -10.82 7.08
CA GLN A 143 -27.84 -9.96 6.20
C GLN A 143 -27.77 -10.46 4.76
N GLY A 144 -26.58 -10.78 4.23
CA GLY A 144 -26.40 -11.30 2.87
C GLY A 144 -27.01 -12.69 2.62
N GLN A 145 -27.39 -13.42 3.67
CA GLN A 145 -28.07 -14.71 3.58
C GLN A 145 -29.58 -14.60 3.73
N TRP A 146 -30.11 -13.42 4.07
CA TRP A 146 -31.53 -13.21 4.24
C TRP A 146 -32.25 -13.25 2.88
N PRO A 147 -33.33 -14.03 2.73
CA PRO A 147 -33.95 -14.28 1.42
C PRO A 147 -34.83 -13.14 0.89
N ALA A 148 -34.96 -12.03 1.62
CA ALA A 148 -35.87 -10.92 1.31
C ALA A 148 -35.16 -9.58 1.51
N GLY A 149 -35.91 -8.47 1.40
CA GLY A 149 -35.37 -7.13 1.62
C GLY A 149 -34.71 -6.98 2.99
N THR A 150 -33.56 -6.27 3.04
CA THR A 150 -32.82 -5.99 4.27
C THR A 150 -32.51 -4.50 4.39
N SER A 151 -32.39 -3.98 5.62
CA SER A 151 -31.72 -2.69 5.88
C SER A 151 -30.22 -2.87 6.02
N GLU A 152 -29.45 -1.77 6.03
CA GLU A 152 -28.06 -1.78 6.48
C GLU A 152 -27.93 -2.23 7.95
N CYS A 153 -26.76 -2.75 8.32
CA CYS A 153 -26.44 -3.13 9.69
C CYS A 153 -26.26 -1.89 10.57
N PHE A 154 -26.94 -1.85 11.72
CA PHE A 154 -26.84 -0.79 12.71
C PHE A 154 -26.41 -1.35 14.06
N ARG A 155 -25.76 -0.51 14.87
CA ARG A 155 -25.21 -0.89 16.18
C ARG A 155 -26.12 -0.40 17.30
N MET A 156 -26.47 -1.32 18.18
CA MET A 156 -27.05 -1.09 19.50
C MET A 156 -26.00 -1.40 20.58
N SER A 157 -26.28 -1.04 21.82
CA SER A 157 -25.45 -1.27 23.01
C SER A 157 -25.14 -2.75 23.24
N ASP A 158 -26.06 -3.64 22.86
CA ASP A 158 -25.98 -5.09 23.03
C ASP A 158 -25.49 -5.84 21.77
N GLY A 159 -25.38 -5.16 20.63
CA GLY A 159 -24.71 -5.70 19.44
C GLY A 159 -25.19 -5.13 18.11
N TRP A 160 -24.78 -5.81 17.03
CA TRP A 160 -25.15 -5.44 15.67
C TRP A 160 -26.46 -6.09 15.22
N TYR A 161 -27.31 -5.31 14.59
CA TYR A 161 -28.62 -5.71 14.09
C TYR A 161 -28.79 -5.30 12.63
N PHE A 162 -29.70 -5.96 11.91
CA PHE A 162 -30.25 -5.46 10.66
C PHE A 162 -31.76 -5.71 10.64
N TYR A 163 -32.52 -4.94 9.87
CA TYR A 163 -33.93 -5.26 9.61
C TYR A 163 -34.05 -6.21 8.43
N GLY A 164 -34.82 -7.29 8.59
CA GLY A 164 -35.22 -8.18 7.51
C GLY A 164 -36.72 -8.09 7.25
N VAL A 165 -37.12 -8.06 5.97
CA VAL A 165 -38.54 -8.15 5.59
C VAL A 165 -39.01 -9.61 5.74
N ARG A 166 -40.17 -9.79 6.35
CA ARG A 166 -40.89 -11.08 6.38
C ARG A 166 -42.38 -10.89 6.13
N GLN A 167 -43.10 -11.98 5.86
CA GLN A 167 -44.56 -11.93 5.79
C GLN A 167 -45.12 -11.54 7.16
N ALA A 168 -46.01 -10.55 7.18
CA ALA A 168 -46.71 -10.15 8.38
C ALA A 168 -47.68 -11.28 8.74
N THR A 169 -47.53 -11.83 9.95
CA THR A 169 -48.54 -12.75 10.49
C THR A 169 -49.80 -11.94 10.77
N SER A 170 -50.80 -12.08 9.89
CA SER A 170 -52.13 -11.53 10.11
C SER A 170 -52.66 -12.10 11.43
N ARG A 171 -52.89 -11.24 12.43
CA ARG A 171 -53.59 -11.61 13.66
C ARG A 171 -55.09 -11.45 13.48
#